data_AF-A0A965FWJ4-F1
#
_entry.id   AF-A0A965FWJ4-F1
#
_cell.length_a   1.000
_cell.length_b   1.000
_cell.length_c   1.000
_cell.angle_alpha   90.00
_cell.angle_beta   90.00
_cell.angle_gamma   90.00
#
_symmetry.space_group_name_H-M   'P 1'
#
loop_
_entity.id
_entity.type
_entity.pdbx_description
1 polymer ?
#
loop_
_entity_poly.entity_id
_entity_poly.type
_entity_poly.pdbx_seq_one_letter_code
_entity_poly.pdbx_strand_id
1 'polypeptide(L)' 'CVLIGDPLYYSRFGFINDGRVSFPPLPAEYVHWRSFSDLMPKGPITFAPAFSLDGEQPN' A
#
# COMPACT_ATOMS: atom_id res chain seq x y z
N CYS A 1 -3.91 7.17 1.48
CA CYS A 1 -4.00 5.81 2.05
C CYS A 1 -3.31 4.82 1.11
N VAL A 2 -2.94 3.65 1.62
CA VAL A 2 -2.28 2.57 0.87
C VAL A 2 -2.91 1.23 1.23
N LEU A 3 -2.91 0.28 0.30
CA LEU A 3 -3.35 -1.10 0.53
C LEU A 3 -2.61 -2.08 -0.39
N ILE A 4 -2.70 -3.36 -0.05
CA ILE A 4 -2.22 -4.46 -0.87
C ILE A 4 -3.40 -5.27 -1.41
N GLY A 5 -3.43 -5.54 -2.72
CA GLY A 5 -4.47 -6.39 -3.30
C GLY A 5 -4.58 -6.39 -4.84
N ASP A 6 -5.63 -7.02 -5.36
CA ASP A 6 -5.85 -7.23 -6.80
C ASP A 6 -6.13 -5.90 -7.56
N PRO A 7 -5.36 -5.59 -8.62
CA PRO A 7 -5.57 -4.41 -9.45
C PRO A 7 -6.97 -4.24 -10.04
N LEU A 8 -7.58 -5.31 -10.52
CA LEU A 8 -8.88 -5.30 -11.18
C LEU A 8 -10.02 -5.09 -10.18
N TYR A 9 -9.77 -5.38 -8.91
CA TYR A 9 -10.72 -5.12 -7.84
C TYR A 9 -10.59 -3.69 -7.31
N TYR A 10 -9.39 -3.26 -6.92
CA TYR A 10 -9.21 -2.01 -6.19
C TYR A 10 -9.21 -0.75 -7.07
N SER A 11 -8.90 -0.87 -8.37
CA SER A 11 -9.04 0.24 -9.33
C SER A 11 -10.45 0.85 -9.35
N ARG A 12 -11.49 0.06 -9.07
CA ARG A 12 -12.90 0.49 -9.00
C ARG A 12 -13.15 1.57 -7.95
N PHE A 13 -12.29 1.67 -6.93
CA PHE A 13 -12.41 2.64 -5.83
C PHE A 13 -11.46 3.84 -5.98
N GLY A 14 -10.83 3.99 -7.16
CA GLY A 14 -9.90 5.08 -7.45
C GLY A 14 -8.52 4.89 -6.84
N PHE A 15 -8.13 3.65 -6.53
CA PHE A 15 -6.75 3.33 -6.19
C PHE A 15 -5.91 3.18 -7.46
N ILE A 16 -4.64 3.55 -7.33
CA ILE A 16 -3.65 3.57 -8.42
C ILE A 16 -2.48 2.68 -7.99
N ASN A 17 -1.95 1.88 -8.93
CA ASN A 17 -0.81 0.98 -8.75
C ASN A 17 0.30 1.29 -9.78
N ASP A 18 0.66 2.57 -9.92
CA ASP A 18 1.65 3.08 -10.87
C ASP A 18 3.12 2.88 -10.44
N GLY A 19 3.36 2.13 -9.36
CA GLY A 19 4.68 1.84 -8.81
C GLY A 19 5.40 3.01 -8.15
N ARG A 20 4.74 4.15 -7.92
CA ARG A 20 5.34 5.26 -7.14
C ARG A 20 5.55 4.90 -5.69
N VAL A 21 4.66 4.07 -5.15
CA VAL A 21 4.82 3.43 -3.84
C VAL A 21 5.18 1.96 -4.03
N SER A 22 6.00 1.42 -3.13
CA SER A 22 6.46 0.04 -3.19
C SER A 22 6.49 -0.63 -1.82
N PHE A 23 6.32 -1.95 -1.78
CA PHE A 23 6.45 -2.75 -0.58
C PHE A 23 7.19 -4.05 -0.89
N PRO A 24 8.52 -4.04 -0.93
CA PRO A 24 9.30 -5.25 -1.19
C PRO A 24 9.00 -6.34 -0.13
N PRO A 25 8.93 -7.63 -0.53
CA PRO A 25 9.27 -8.17 -1.84
C PRO A 25 8.12 -8.17 -2.86
N LEU A 26 6.97 -7.55 -2.54
CA LEU A 26 5.79 -7.63 -3.38
C LEU A 26 5.95 -6.84 -4.69
N PRO A 27 5.48 -7.37 -5.83
CA PRO A 27 5.38 -6.62 -7.07
C PRO A 27 4.53 -5.36 -6.91
N ALA A 28 4.97 -4.27 -7.53
CA ALA A 28 4.33 -2.96 -7.41
C ALA A 28 2.87 -2.94 -7.89
N GLU A 29 2.47 -3.86 -8.77
CA GLU A 29 1.09 -3.98 -9.26
C GLU A 29 0.08 -4.25 -8.14
N TYR A 30 0.50 -4.93 -7.07
CA TYR A 30 -0.34 -5.20 -5.91
C TYR A 30 -0.32 -4.08 -4.88
N VAL A 31 0.55 -3.07 -5.03
CA VAL A 31 0.68 -1.95 -4.10
C VAL A 31 -0.14 -0.78 -4.62
N HIS A 32 -1.24 -0.50 -3.93
CA HIS A 32 -2.22 0.49 -4.32
C HIS A 32 -2.14 1.71 -3.41
N TRP A 33 -2.28 2.90 -3.98
CA TRP A 33 -2.40 4.14 -3.22
C TRP A 33 -3.53 5.02 -3.74
N ARG A 34 -4.04 5.85 -2.83
CA ARG A 34 -4.97 6.94 -3.16
C ARG A 34 -4.65 8.12 -2.27
N SER A 35 -4.40 9.28 -2.87
CA SER A 35 -4.25 10.52 -2.11
C SER A 35 -5.61 11.17 -1.88
N PHE A 36 -5.76 11.81 -0.73
CA PHE A 36 -6.91 12.65 -0.39
C PHE A 36 -6.58 14.15 -0.55
N SER A 37 -5.39 14.46 -1.02
CA SER A 37 -4.91 15.80 -1.33
C SER A 37 -4.22 15.81 -2.70
N ASP A 38 -3.75 16.96 -3.14
CA ASP A 38 -2.99 17.11 -4.39
C ASP A 38 -1.57 16.52 -4.32
N LEU A 39 -1.15 16.00 -3.16
CA LEU A 39 0.16 15.41 -2.98
C LEU A 39 0.18 13.96 -3.50
N MET A 40 1.17 13.65 -4.32
CA MET A 40 1.39 12.30 -4.84
C MET A 40 2.49 11.61 -4.01
N PRO A 41 2.17 10.54 -3.25
CA PRO A 41 3.14 9.83 -2.45
C PRO A 41 4.16 9.09 -3.33
N LYS A 42 5.38 8.92 -2.81
CA LYS A 42 6.45 8.18 -3.47
C LYS A 42 7.35 7.51 -2.44
N GLY A 43 7.84 6.32 -2.77
CA GLY A 43 8.83 5.58 -2.00
C GLY A 43 8.30 4.30 -1.37
N PRO A 44 9.17 3.57 -0.65
CA PRO A 44 8.76 2.38 0.06
C PRO A 44 7.76 2.72 1.18
N ILE A 45 6.75 1.87 1.36
CA ILE A 45 5.78 1.99 2.44
C ILE A 45 6.15 1.08 3.59
N THR A 46 5.76 1.45 4.81
CA THR A 46 5.91 0.62 6.00
C THR A 46 4.55 0.54 6.67
N PHE A 47 4.05 -0.68 6.83
CA PHE A 47 2.83 -0.91 7.60
C PHE A 47 3.13 -0.82 9.10
N ALA A 48 2.08 -0.57 9.88
CA ALA A 48 2.22 -0.61 11.34
C ALA A 48 2.67 -2.02 11.80
N PRO A 49 3.42 -2.14 12.91
CA PRO A 49 3.91 -3.44 13.40
C PRO A 49 2.84 -4.51 13.62
N ALA A 50 1.60 -4.12 13.89
CA ALA A 50 0.47 -5.04 14.02
C ALA A 50 0.16 -5.85 12.73
N PHE A 51 0.71 -5.44 11.57
CA PHE A 51 0.62 -6.15 10.30
C PHE A 51 1.85 -7.03 10.01
N SER A 52 2.88 -6.98 10.86
CA SER A 52 3.98 -7.94 10.81
C SER A 52 3.47 -9.31 11.23
N LEU A 53 4.08 -10.36 10.65
CA LEU A 53 3.75 -11.75 10.99
C LEU A 53 4.03 -12.10 12.46
N ASP A 54 4.77 -11.22 13.13
CA ASP A 54 5.35 -11.42 14.45
C ASP A 54 4.34 -11.25 15.59
N GLY A 55 3.15 -10.70 15.32
CA GLY A 55 2.01 -10.69 16.27
C GLY A 55 2.26 -10.05 17.65
N GLU A 56 3.45 -9.50 17.92
CA GLU A 56 3.81 -8.95 19.22
C GLU A 56 3.09 -7.60 19.40
N GLN A 57 1.91 -7.65 20.01
CA GLN A 57 1.26 -6.45 20.51
C GLN A 57 2.14 -5.86 21.62
N PRO A 58 2.50 -4.57 21.56
CA PRO A 58 3.13 -3.92 22.70
C PRO A 58 2.16 -3.96 23.88
N ASN A 59 2.64 -4.54 24.99
CA ASN A 59 1.98 -4.51 26.31
C ASN A 59 1.80 -3.07 26.81
#